data_AF-A0A6S7H9G9-F1
#
_entry.id   AF-A0A6S7H9G9-F1
#
_cell.length_a   1.000
_cell.length_b   1.000
_cell.length_c   1.000
_cell.angle_alpha   90.00
_cell.angle_beta   90.00
_cell.angle_gamma   90.00
#
_symmetry.space_group_name_H-M   'P 1'
#
loop_
_entity.id
_entity.type
_entity.pdbx_description
1 polymer ?
#
loop_
_entity_poly.entity_id
_entity_poly.type
_entity_poly.pdbx_seq_one_letter_code
_entity_poly.pdbx_strand_id
1 'polypeptide(L)'
;MFRNQYDNDVSIWSPQGRIHQIEYAMEAVKQGSATIGIKSSTHVVLVALKRAASELSAHQKKIIPIDDHIGVSIAGLTADARLLSKFMRSECLNSKYAYDTPLPVARLVGSISDKMQTQTQVYSRRPYGVGLLIAGYDDAGPHLYQTCPSANFFDCKCMAIGARSQSARTYLEKMLDEFPNCTPEELIKHGLTALRETLPNEQELTTKNSSVCLVGKDHTLQIFNDDAVAPYLALLDNLKGGRAGKAEAKTEGEGGEASMEDTAGETGETGEAGEGDDKTMDTA
;
A
#
# COMPACT_ATOMS: atom_id res chain seq x y z
N MET A 1 -26.28 -16.14 10.89
CA MET A 1 -24.94 -15.52 10.86
C MET A 1 -23.92 -16.64 10.91
N PHE A 2 -23.12 -16.84 9.87
CA PHE A 2 -22.09 -17.88 9.87
C PHE A 2 -20.93 -17.43 10.77
N ARG A 3 -20.85 -17.99 11.98
CA ARG A 3 -19.74 -17.74 12.90
C ARG A 3 -18.60 -18.69 12.54
N ASN A 4 -17.45 -18.14 12.18
CA ASN A 4 -16.24 -18.94 11.98
C ASN A 4 -15.72 -19.40 13.35
N GLN A 5 -15.30 -20.65 13.45
CA GLN A 5 -14.81 -21.24 14.71
C GLN A 5 -13.28 -21.16 14.82
N TYR A 6 -12.59 -20.92 13.69
CA TYR A 6 -11.14 -20.95 13.55
C TYR A 6 -10.49 -19.56 13.49
N ASP A 7 -11.17 -18.51 13.93
CA ASP A 7 -10.68 -17.13 13.84
C ASP A 7 -10.51 -16.45 15.20
N ASN A 8 -10.55 -17.20 16.30
CA ASN A 8 -10.44 -16.62 17.65
C ASN A 8 -8.98 -16.36 18.08
N ASP A 9 -8.00 -17.09 17.57
CA ASP A 9 -6.60 -16.99 17.99
C ASP A 9 -5.64 -17.18 16.78
N VAL A 10 -4.41 -16.70 16.91
CA VAL A 10 -3.32 -16.89 15.93
C VAL A 10 -2.78 -18.33 15.92
N SER A 11 -2.95 -19.07 17.00
CA SER A 11 -2.47 -20.46 17.11
C SER A 11 -3.39 -21.50 16.46
N ILE A 12 -4.51 -21.09 15.88
CA ILE A 12 -5.52 -21.99 15.31
C ILE A 12 -5.45 -21.93 13.78
N TRP A 13 -5.18 -23.09 13.17
CA TRP A 13 -5.26 -23.26 11.73
C TRP A 13 -6.67 -23.60 11.28
N SER A 14 -7.11 -22.99 10.19
CA SER A 14 -8.35 -23.39 9.52
C SER A 14 -8.17 -24.71 8.75
N PRO A 15 -9.26 -25.44 8.46
CA PRO A 15 -9.22 -26.62 7.60
C PRO A 15 -8.63 -26.36 6.20
N GLN A 16 -8.63 -25.10 5.74
CA GLN A 16 -8.02 -24.68 4.48
C GLN A 16 -6.53 -24.33 4.60
N GLY A 17 -5.90 -24.54 5.76
CA GLY A 17 -4.49 -24.21 5.98
C GLY A 17 -4.21 -22.72 6.07
N ARG A 18 -5.14 -21.94 6.64
CA ARG A 18 -5.02 -20.47 6.80
C ARG A 18 -5.10 -20.07 8.26
N ILE A 19 -4.47 -18.95 8.61
CA ILE A 19 -4.58 -18.32 9.93
C ILE A 19 -5.36 -17.01 9.78
N HIS A 20 -6.64 -17.03 10.11
CA HIS A 20 -7.54 -15.90 9.87
C HIS A 20 -7.14 -14.62 10.63
N GLN A 21 -6.61 -14.74 11.85
CA GLN A 21 -6.15 -13.57 12.63
C GLN A 21 -5.06 -12.77 11.92
N ILE A 22 -4.16 -13.44 11.18
CA ILE A 22 -3.12 -12.76 10.39
C ILE A 22 -3.74 -12.05 9.20
N GLU A 23 -4.71 -12.67 8.54
CA GLU A 23 -5.42 -12.09 7.40
C GLU A 23 -6.23 -10.85 7.79
N TYR A 24 -6.92 -10.92 8.93
CA TYR A 24 -7.63 -9.76 9.48
C TYR A 24 -6.66 -8.62 9.84
N ALA A 25 -5.47 -8.94 10.37
CA ALA A 25 -4.46 -7.93 10.62
C ALA A 25 -3.94 -7.27 9.31
N MET A 26 -3.86 -8.01 8.20
CA MET A 26 -3.55 -7.44 6.89
C MET A 26 -4.61 -6.45 6.41
N GLU A 27 -5.89 -6.69 6.70
CA GLU A 27 -6.96 -5.74 6.39
C GLU A 27 -6.83 -4.42 7.19
N ALA A 28 -6.31 -4.47 8.41
CA ALA A 28 -6.04 -3.26 9.20
C ALA A 28 -5.06 -2.31 8.50
N VAL A 29 -4.09 -2.84 7.74
CA VAL A 29 -3.15 -2.03 6.94
C VAL A 29 -3.89 -1.26 5.85
N LYS A 30 -4.88 -1.88 5.19
CA LYS A 30 -5.67 -1.24 4.13
C LYS A 30 -6.56 -0.12 4.65
N GLN A 31 -6.90 -0.11 5.94
CA GLN A 31 -7.62 1.00 6.58
C GLN A 31 -6.74 2.22 6.85
N GLY A 32 -5.42 2.02 6.96
CA GLY A 32 -4.44 3.11 7.03
C GLY A 32 -4.49 3.99 5.78
N SER A 33 -4.14 5.27 5.89
CA SER A 33 -4.05 6.11 4.68
C SER A 33 -2.92 5.63 3.75
N ALA A 34 -2.94 6.06 2.50
CA ALA A 34 -1.93 5.68 1.52
C ALA A 34 -0.52 6.17 1.89
N THR A 35 0.48 5.37 1.56
CA THR A 35 1.87 5.78 1.49
C THR A 35 2.59 5.00 0.40
N ILE A 36 3.52 5.67 -0.26
CA ILE A 36 4.30 5.18 -1.38
C ILE A 36 5.79 5.27 -1.03
N GLY A 37 6.55 4.27 -1.44
CA GLY A 37 8.00 4.28 -1.46
C GLY A 37 8.52 4.03 -2.88
N ILE A 38 9.54 4.77 -3.29
CA ILE A 38 10.21 4.60 -4.59
C ILE A 38 11.71 4.67 -4.36
N LYS A 39 12.44 3.73 -4.97
CA LYS A 39 13.90 3.62 -4.94
C LYS A 39 14.48 3.96 -6.32
N SER A 40 15.44 4.89 -6.37
CA SER A 40 16.34 5.09 -7.51
C SER A 40 17.68 4.37 -7.26
N SER A 41 18.67 4.56 -8.14
CA SER A 41 20.02 4.03 -7.93
C SER A 41 20.78 4.69 -6.76
N THR A 42 20.37 5.91 -6.38
CA THR A 42 21.11 6.75 -5.42
C THR A 42 20.29 7.15 -4.20
N HIS A 43 18.96 7.22 -4.34
CA HIS A 43 18.05 7.73 -3.32
C HIS A 43 16.82 6.84 -3.16
N VAL A 44 16.18 6.94 -2.01
CA VAL A 44 14.86 6.38 -1.76
C VAL A 44 13.97 7.45 -1.14
N VAL A 45 12.75 7.52 -1.64
CA VAL A 45 11.75 8.51 -1.23
C VAL A 45 10.54 7.80 -0.66
N LEU A 46 10.06 8.28 0.48
CA LEU A 46 8.74 7.93 1.02
C LEU A 46 7.82 9.14 0.90
N VAL A 47 6.61 8.90 0.38
CA VAL A 47 5.55 9.90 0.29
C VAL A 47 4.33 9.35 1.04
N ALA A 48 3.75 10.15 1.92
CA ALA A 48 2.64 9.71 2.76
C ALA A 48 1.51 10.74 2.82
N LEU A 49 0.28 10.25 2.70
CA LEU A 49 -0.92 11.05 2.91
C LEU A 49 -1.29 11.06 4.40
N LYS A 50 -1.14 12.21 5.05
CA LYS A 50 -1.59 12.46 6.42
C LYS A 50 -3.10 12.75 6.45
N ARG A 51 -3.81 12.18 7.42
CA ARG A 51 -5.22 12.49 7.69
C ARG A 51 -5.35 13.31 8.97
N ALA A 52 -6.34 14.20 9.00
CA ALA A 52 -6.81 14.90 10.20
C ALA A 52 -8.19 14.34 10.57
N ALA A 53 -8.51 14.28 11.86
CA ALA A 53 -9.82 13.78 12.32
C ALA A 53 -10.92 14.84 12.13
N SER A 54 -10.54 16.11 12.17
CA SER A 54 -11.41 17.27 11.95
C SER A 54 -10.56 18.43 11.40
N GLU A 55 -11.20 19.48 10.91
CA GLU A 55 -10.51 20.66 10.35
C GLU A 55 -9.64 21.39 11.38
N LEU A 56 -10.02 21.35 12.65
CA LEU A 56 -9.28 21.94 13.77
C LEU A 56 -8.18 21.00 14.31
N SER A 57 -8.11 19.76 13.82
CA SER A 57 -7.16 18.76 14.28
C SER A 57 -5.88 18.81 13.45
N ALA A 58 -4.74 18.64 14.13
CA ALA A 58 -3.46 18.48 13.45
C ALA A 58 -3.42 17.16 12.67
N HIS A 59 -2.76 17.19 11.51
CA HIS A 59 -2.53 16.00 10.70
C HIS A 59 -1.60 15.02 11.43
N GLN A 60 -2.00 13.75 11.49
CA GLN A 60 -1.20 12.72 12.16
C GLN A 60 0.07 12.42 11.34
N LYS A 61 1.23 12.42 12.02
CA LYS A 61 2.52 12.08 11.41
C LYS A 61 2.54 10.61 11.01
N LYS A 62 2.94 10.34 9.76
CA LYS A 62 3.06 8.99 9.20
C LYS A 62 4.48 8.53 8.99
N ILE A 63 5.37 9.47 8.67
CA ILE A 63 6.78 9.18 8.51
C ILE A 63 7.45 9.42 9.86
N ILE A 64 8.15 8.41 10.35
CA ILE A 64 8.84 8.37 11.62
C ILE A 64 10.33 8.19 11.32
N PRO A 65 11.20 9.13 11.76
CA PRO A 65 12.64 8.93 11.65
C PRO A 65 13.09 7.87 12.65
N ILE A 66 13.89 6.92 12.21
CA ILE A 66 14.45 5.86 13.05
C ILE A 66 15.90 6.15 13.35
N ASP A 67 16.68 6.45 12.32
CA ASP A 67 18.09 6.82 12.43
C ASP A 67 18.44 7.81 11.31
N ASP A 68 19.67 8.32 11.30
CA ASP A 68 20.14 9.29 10.31
C ASP A 68 20.06 8.77 8.87
N HIS A 69 20.08 7.45 8.68
CA HIS A 69 20.03 6.78 7.38
C HIS A 69 18.76 5.95 7.17
N ILE A 70 17.80 5.95 8.11
CA ILE A 70 16.59 5.11 8.05
C ILE A 70 15.33 5.89 8.46
N GLY A 71 14.36 5.94 7.56
CA GLY A 71 13.01 6.45 7.79
C GLY A 71 11.95 5.40 7.54
N VAL A 72 10.84 5.49 8.27
CA VAL A 72 9.73 4.53 8.15
C VAL A 72 8.42 5.26 7.94
N SER A 73 7.63 4.83 6.97
CA SER A 73 6.24 5.24 6.80
C SER A 73 5.30 4.12 7.22
N ILE A 74 4.21 4.49 7.89
CA ILE A 74 3.31 3.54 8.54
C ILE A 74 1.93 3.50 7.86
N ALA A 75 1.29 2.34 7.81
CA ALA A 75 -0.13 2.20 7.49
C ALA A 75 -0.79 1.15 8.41
N GLY A 76 -1.88 1.51 9.06
CA GLY A 76 -2.59 0.66 10.02
C GLY A 76 -2.60 1.28 11.43
N LEU A 77 -2.46 0.45 12.46
CA LEU A 77 -2.53 0.86 13.87
C LEU A 77 -1.28 1.64 14.30
N THR A 78 -1.44 2.94 14.58
CA THR A 78 -0.36 3.82 15.03
C THR A 78 0.30 3.38 16.34
N ALA A 79 -0.46 2.73 17.24
CA ALA A 79 0.07 2.22 18.50
C ALA A 79 1.14 1.14 18.29
N ASP A 80 0.86 0.19 17.40
CA ASP A 80 1.81 -0.88 17.03
C ASP A 80 3.02 -0.29 16.30
N ALA A 81 2.78 0.69 15.42
CA ALA A 81 3.82 1.40 14.71
C ALA A 81 4.83 2.07 15.66
N ARG A 82 4.36 2.68 16.75
CA ARG A 82 5.21 3.30 17.78
C ARG A 82 6.05 2.26 18.51
N LEU A 83 5.49 1.10 18.81
CA LEU A 83 6.22 0.02 19.47
C LEU A 83 7.34 -0.54 18.59
N LEU A 84 7.05 -0.78 17.31
CA LEU A 84 8.05 -1.21 16.33
C LEU A 84 9.11 -0.11 16.10
N SER A 85 8.71 1.16 15.98
CA SER A 85 9.66 2.27 15.82
C SER A 85 10.62 2.40 17.01
N LYS A 86 10.13 2.22 18.24
CA LYS A 86 10.98 2.24 19.45
C LYS A 86 11.97 1.08 19.44
N PHE A 87 11.51 -0.11 19.04
CA PHE A 87 12.39 -1.27 18.87
C PHE A 87 13.48 -0.99 17.83
N MET A 88 13.11 -0.51 16.64
CA MET A 88 14.06 -0.19 15.57
C MET A 88 15.11 0.84 16.01
N ARG A 89 14.68 1.91 16.69
CA ARG A 89 15.61 2.92 17.25
C ARG A 89 16.60 2.31 18.23
N SER A 90 16.14 1.39 19.07
CA SER A 90 16.99 0.71 20.04
C SER A 90 18.04 -0.17 19.33
N GLU A 91 17.63 -0.91 18.30
CA GLU A 91 18.55 -1.73 17.49
C GLU A 91 19.60 -0.88 16.76
N CYS A 92 19.20 0.24 16.15
CA CYS A 92 20.15 1.16 15.50
C CYS A 92 21.15 1.76 16.49
N LEU A 93 20.67 2.22 17.65
CA LEU A 93 21.52 2.77 18.71
C LEU A 93 22.48 1.71 19.28
N ASN A 94 22.02 0.48 19.47
CA ASN A 94 22.86 -0.63 19.93
C ASN A 94 23.99 -0.92 18.93
N SER A 95 23.70 -0.92 17.63
CA SER A 95 24.73 -1.10 16.60
C SER A 95 25.78 0.00 16.62
N LYS A 96 25.33 1.27 16.66
CA LYS A 96 26.22 2.43 16.78
C LYS A 96 27.06 2.37 18.06
N TYR A 97 26.47 1.96 19.19
CA TYR A 97 27.19 1.84 20.45
C TYR A 97 28.22 0.71 20.46
N ALA A 98 27.86 -0.47 19.95
CA ALA A 98 28.70 -1.66 20.02
C ALA A 98 29.80 -1.72 18.94
N TYR A 99 29.51 -1.19 17.75
CA TYR A 99 30.37 -1.36 16.56
C TYR A 99 30.80 -0.04 15.93
N ASP A 100 30.31 1.11 16.40
CA ASP A 100 30.55 2.44 15.81
C ASP A 100 30.17 2.52 14.31
N THR A 101 29.21 1.70 13.89
CA THR A 101 28.73 1.64 12.50
C THR A 101 27.20 1.71 12.44
N PRO A 102 26.63 2.40 11.43
CA PRO A 102 25.19 2.38 11.19
C PRO A 102 24.71 0.95 10.91
N LEU A 103 23.53 0.61 11.42
CA LEU A 103 22.96 -0.72 11.25
C LEU A 103 22.53 -0.93 9.77
N PRO A 104 23.01 -1.97 9.06
CA PRO A 104 22.55 -2.25 7.71
C PRO A 104 21.04 -2.49 7.65
N VAL A 105 20.38 -1.94 6.63
CA VAL A 105 18.91 -1.89 6.55
C VAL A 105 18.32 -3.31 6.52
N ALA A 106 18.92 -4.21 5.74
CA ALA A 106 18.49 -5.60 5.65
C ALA A 106 18.52 -6.34 7.01
N ARG A 107 19.54 -6.06 7.85
CA ARG A 107 19.67 -6.68 9.17
C ARG A 107 18.59 -6.15 10.14
N LEU A 108 18.31 -4.86 10.08
CA LEU A 108 17.23 -4.26 10.86
C LEU A 108 15.87 -4.87 10.47
N VAL A 109 15.60 -5.02 9.18
CA VAL A 109 14.34 -5.61 8.68
C VAL A 109 14.19 -7.07 9.13
N GLY A 110 15.26 -7.87 9.08
CA GLY A 110 15.25 -9.23 9.62
C GLY A 110 14.89 -9.26 11.11
N SER A 111 15.50 -8.39 11.91
CA SER A 111 15.23 -8.29 13.36
C SER A 111 13.77 -7.87 13.66
N ILE A 112 13.18 -7.01 12.82
CA ILE A 112 11.76 -6.65 12.91
C ILE A 112 10.88 -7.84 12.55
N SER A 113 11.21 -8.56 11.47
CA SER A 113 10.46 -9.73 11.02
C SER A 113 10.39 -10.79 12.13
N ASP A 114 11.51 -11.12 12.77
CA ASP A 114 11.56 -12.07 13.89
C ASP A 114 10.69 -11.61 15.08
N LYS A 115 10.75 -10.31 15.39
CA LYS A 115 9.92 -9.71 16.43
C LYS A 115 8.42 -9.81 16.10
N MET A 116 8.05 -9.55 14.84
CA MET A 116 6.68 -9.65 14.36
C MET A 116 6.21 -11.11 14.37
N GLN A 117 7.06 -12.05 13.97
CA GLN A 117 6.75 -13.47 13.89
C GLN A 117 6.45 -14.08 15.25
N THR A 118 7.10 -13.61 16.32
CA THR A 118 6.77 -14.07 17.67
C THR A 118 5.30 -13.79 18.04
N GLN A 119 4.72 -12.69 17.54
CA GLN A 119 3.31 -12.35 17.81
C GLN A 119 2.30 -13.15 16.98
N THR A 120 2.74 -13.85 15.93
CA THR A 120 1.87 -14.65 15.05
C THR A 120 1.75 -16.11 15.49
N GLN A 121 2.58 -16.56 16.43
CA GLN A 121 2.64 -17.96 16.85
C GLN A 121 2.28 -18.19 18.32
N VAL A 122 2.52 -17.20 19.18
CA VAL A 122 2.32 -17.35 20.63
C VAL A 122 0.87 -17.10 21.01
N TYR A 123 0.28 -18.06 21.72
CA TYR A 123 -1.09 -17.96 22.25
C TYR A 123 -1.31 -16.68 23.07
N SER A 124 -2.52 -16.11 23.01
CA SER A 124 -2.90 -14.89 23.73
C SER A 124 -2.15 -13.61 23.29
N ARG A 125 -1.39 -13.67 22.18
CA ARG A 125 -0.84 -12.49 21.50
C ARG A 125 -1.60 -12.25 20.21
N ARG A 126 -1.50 -11.02 19.70
CA ARG A 126 -2.07 -10.63 18.41
C ARG A 126 -0.98 -10.14 17.46
N PRO A 127 -1.13 -10.34 16.14
CA PRO A 127 -0.21 -9.78 15.17
C PRO A 127 -0.21 -8.25 15.26
N TYR A 128 0.89 -7.64 14.84
CA TYR A 128 0.98 -6.20 14.71
C TYR A 128 0.09 -5.75 13.55
N GLY A 129 -0.92 -4.92 13.81
CA GLY A 129 -1.87 -4.43 12.82
C GLY A 129 -1.34 -3.26 12.00
N VAL A 130 -0.05 -3.28 11.65
CA VAL A 130 0.64 -2.21 10.92
C VAL A 130 1.51 -2.82 9.82
N GLY A 131 1.48 -2.19 8.64
CA GLY A 131 2.47 -2.38 7.58
C GLY A 131 3.43 -1.19 7.58
N LEU A 132 4.72 -1.47 7.39
CA LEU A 132 5.76 -0.45 7.31
C LEU A 132 6.37 -0.42 5.92
N LEU A 133 6.59 0.78 5.39
CA LEU A 133 7.55 1.02 4.33
C LEU A 133 8.82 1.60 4.96
N ILE A 134 9.91 0.86 4.87
CA ILE A 134 11.20 1.19 5.46
C ILE A 134 12.10 1.64 4.33
N ALA A 135 12.49 2.91 4.35
CA ALA A 135 13.45 3.49 3.43
C ALA A 135 14.76 3.70 4.18
N GLY A 136 15.85 3.23 3.61
CA GLY A 136 17.18 3.53 4.15
C GLY A 136 18.25 3.51 3.09
N TYR A 137 19.42 4.03 3.46
CA TYR A 137 20.61 4.01 2.61
C TYR A 137 21.77 3.49 3.45
N ASP A 138 22.44 2.45 2.96
CA ASP A 138 23.66 1.92 3.59
C ASP A 138 24.74 1.68 2.53
N ASP A 139 25.83 1.00 2.90
CA ASP A 139 26.97 0.76 2.00
C ASP A 139 26.59 -0.03 0.73
N ALA A 140 25.51 -0.81 0.76
CA ALA A 140 24.99 -1.52 -0.41
C ALA A 140 24.09 -0.63 -1.30
N GLY A 141 23.79 0.59 -0.87
CA GLY A 141 23.03 1.59 -1.60
C GLY A 141 21.65 1.87 -1.00
N PRO A 142 20.69 2.37 -1.80
CA PRO A 142 19.35 2.65 -1.33
C PRO A 142 18.53 1.36 -1.19
N HIS A 143 17.74 1.30 -0.13
CA HIS A 143 16.89 0.16 0.21
C HIS A 143 15.46 0.63 0.47
N LEU A 144 14.50 -0.14 -0.05
CA LEU A 144 13.08 0.03 0.23
C LEU A 144 12.50 -1.33 0.59
N TYR A 145 12.07 -1.48 1.84
CA TYR A 145 11.43 -2.69 2.32
C TYR A 145 9.97 -2.45 2.68
N GLN A 146 9.12 -3.40 2.33
CA GLN A 146 7.77 -3.51 2.87
C GLN A 146 7.77 -4.58 3.96
N THR A 147 7.13 -4.31 5.10
CA THR A 147 6.78 -5.33 6.10
C THR A 147 5.28 -5.45 6.22
N CYS A 148 4.80 -6.68 6.44
CA CYS A 148 3.39 -7.01 6.58
C CYS A 148 3.09 -7.59 7.98
N PRO A 149 1.85 -7.46 8.49
CA PRO A 149 1.41 -8.10 9.73
C PRO A 149 1.66 -9.61 9.82
N SER A 150 1.82 -10.29 8.68
CA SER A 150 2.20 -11.70 8.57
C SER A 150 3.67 -11.98 8.90
N ALA A 151 4.41 -10.97 9.35
CA ALA A 151 5.87 -10.98 9.55
C ALA A 151 6.71 -11.15 8.28
N ASN A 152 6.09 -11.29 7.10
CA ASN A 152 6.81 -11.28 5.84
C ASN A 152 7.33 -9.88 5.52
N PHE A 153 8.48 -9.84 4.84
CA PHE A 153 9.04 -8.62 4.29
C PHE A 153 9.49 -8.81 2.85
N PHE A 154 9.54 -7.72 2.09
CA PHE A 154 9.86 -7.71 0.67
C PHE A 154 10.81 -6.56 0.37
N ASP A 155 11.94 -6.83 -0.32
CA ASP A 155 12.76 -5.78 -0.94
C ASP A 155 12.06 -5.32 -2.22
N CYS A 156 11.82 -4.03 -2.34
CA CYS A 156 10.98 -3.43 -3.36
C CYS A 156 11.77 -2.40 -4.18
N LYS A 157 11.50 -2.33 -5.49
CA LYS A 157 11.91 -1.18 -6.33
C LYS A 157 10.99 0.02 -6.06
N CYS A 158 9.70 -0.25 -5.96
CA CYS A 158 8.67 0.70 -5.58
C CYS A 158 7.55 -0.08 -4.89
N MET A 159 6.86 0.55 -3.94
CA MET A 159 5.74 -0.08 -3.25
C MET A 159 4.76 0.97 -2.75
N ALA A 160 3.47 0.61 -2.71
CA ALA A 160 2.43 1.43 -2.09
C ALA A 160 1.59 0.56 -1.14
N ILE A 161 1.33 1.08 0.07
CA ILE A 161 0.48 0.43 1.07
C ILE A 161 -0.60 1.40 1.59
N GLY A 162 -1.62 0.85 2.23
CA GLY A 162 -2.77 1.61 2.75
C GLY A 162 -3.95 1.68 1.79
N ALA A 163 -4.92 2.51 2.14
CA ALA A 163 -6.19 2.65 1.45
C ALA A 163 -6.00 3.11 0.00
N ARG A 164 -6.68 2.43 -0.94
CA ARG A 164 -6.63 2.71 -2.39
C ARG A 164 -5.21 2.72 -2.99
N SER A 165 -4.26 2.02 -2.36
CA SER A 165 -2.88 1.88 -2.84
C SER A 165 -2.77 1.16 -4.20
N GLN A 166 -3.79 0.43 -4.63
CA GLN A 166 -3.78 -0.24 -5.93
C GLN A 166 -3.62 0.74 -7.10
N SER A 167 -4.31 1.89 -7.06
CA SER A 167 -4.18 2.92 -8.10
C SER A 167 -2.76 3.46 -8.18
N ALA A 168 -2.10 3.65 -7.03
CA ALA A 168 -0.69 4.03 -6.98
C ALA A 168 0.22 2.94 -7.56
N ARG A 169 -0.01 1.65 -7.23
CA ARG A 169 0.78 0.53 -7.79
C ARG A 169 0.69 0.49 -9.31
N THR A 170 -0.52 0.65 -9.88
CA THR A 170 -0.70 0.69 -11.34
C THR A 170 0.05 1.85 -12.00
N TYR A 171 0.20 3.00 -11.35
CA TYR A 171 1.05 4.08 -11.83
C TYR A 171 2.54 3.72 -11.72
N LEU A 172 2.96 3.20 -10.57
CA LEU A 172 4.36 2.86 -10.31
C LEU A 172 4.88 1.76 -11.25
N GLU A 173 4.04 0.76 -11.55
CA GLU A 173 4.37 -0.31 -12.49
C GLU A 173 4.63 0.21 -13.91
N LYS A 174 3.92 1.26 -14.35
CA LYS A 174 4.12 1.87 -15.67
C LYS A 174 5.42 2.66 -15.79
N MET A 175 5.88 3.24 -14.68
CA MET A 175 7.06 4.11 -14.63
C MET A 175 8.29 3.40 -14.05
N LEU A 176 8.22 2.07 -13.88
CA LEU A 176 9.19 1.29 -13.11
C LEU A 176 10.62 1.36 -13.69
N ASP A 177 10.73 1.45 -15.01
CA ASP A 177 12.02 1.49 -15.72
C ASP A 177 12.70 2.86 -15.65
N GLU A 178 11.96 3.93 -15.34
CA GLU A 178 12.50 5.30 -15.26
C GLU A 178 13.19 5.55 -13.91
N PHE A 179 12.68 4.96 -12.83
CA PHE A 179 13.12 5.26 -11.45
C PHE A 179 14.64 5.14 -11.18
N PRO A 180 15.39 4.15 -11.71
CA PRO A 180 16.81 4.03 -11.43
C PRO A 180 17.64 5.26 -11.81
N ASN A 181 17.22 6.00 -12.85
CA ASN A 181 17.96 7.13 -13.40
C ASN A 181 17.39 8.49 -12.97
N CYS A 182 16.30 8.51 -12.19
CA CYS A 182 15.68 9.75 -11.73
C CYS A 182 16.55 10.49 -10.71
N THR A 183 16.53 11.81 -10.83
CA THR A 183 17.01 12.72 -9.78
C THR A 183 16.09 12.68 -8.54
N PRO A 184 16.56 13.14 -7.36
CA PRO A 184 15.73 13.18 -6.16
C PRO A 184 14.41 13.93 -6.35
N GLU A 185 14.43 15.05 -7.07
CA GLU A 185 13.24 15.88 -7.32
C GLU A 185 12.22 15.18 -8.23
N GLU A 186 12.70 14.53 -9.29
CA GLU A 186 11.86 13.71 -10.18
C GLU A 186 11.25 12.52 -9.42
N LEU A 187 12.04 11.89 -8.55
CA LEU A 187 11.56 10.77 -7.74
C LEU A 187 10.44 11.19 -6.77
N ILE A 188 10.59 12.36 -6.13
CA ILE A 188 9.54 12.97 -5.31
C ILE A 188 8.30 13.27 -6.14
N LYS A 189 8.47 13.80 -7.35
CA LYS A 189 7.36 14.10 -8.29
C LYS A 189 6.60 12.84 -8.69
N HIS A 190 7.28 11.73 -8.99
CA HIS A 190 6.63 10.44 -9.24
C HIS A 190 5.88 9.94 -8.00
N GLY A 191 6.48 10.06 -6.82
CA GLY A 191 5.87 9.67 -5.55
C GLY A 191 4.59 10.45 -5.24
N LEU A 192 4.60 11.77 -5.42
CA LEU A 192 3.42 12.61 -5.24
C LEU A 192 2.36 12.37 -6.33
N THR A 193 2.78 12.12 -7.58
CA THR A 193 1.85 11.76 -8.67
C THR A 193 1.13 10.45 -8.36
N ALA A 194 1.88 9.43 -7.92
CA ALA A 194 1.32 8.16 -7.46
C ALA A 194 0.39 8.35 -6.26
N LEU A 195 0.75 9.22 -5.31
CA LEU A 195 -0.11 9.52 -4.15
C LEU A 195 -1.42 10.18 -4.56
N ARG A 196 -1.39 11.10 -5.52
CA ARG A 196 -2.59 11.77 -6.05
C ARG A 196 -3.58 10.78 -6.64
N GLU A 197 -3.11 9.72 -7.30
CA GLU A 197 -3.98 8.65 -7.84
C GLU A 197 -4.73 7.85 -6.75
N THR A 198 -4.33 7.98 -5.48
CA THR A 198 -5.03 7.34 -4.34
C THR A 198 -6.14 8.21 -3.74
N LEU A 199 -6.24 9.48 -4.14
CA LEU A 199 -7.25 10.41 -3.67
C LEU A 199 -8.56 10.28 -4.47
N PRO A 200 -9.72 10.56 -3.86
CA PRO A 200 -10.96 10.80 -4.60
C PRO A 200 -10.80 12.01 -5.52
N ASN A 201 -11.61 12.09 -6.59
CA ASN A 201 -11.48 13.13 -7.62
C ASN A 201 -11.66 14.57 -7.07
N GLU A 202 -12.36 14.74 -5.95
CA GLU A 202 -12.62 16.04 -5.32
C GLU A 202 -11.51 16.51 -4.37
N GLN A 203 -10.52 15.66 -4.07
CA GLN A 203 -9.45 15.97 -3.13
C GLN A 203 -8.12 16.13 -3.82
N GLU A 204 -7.40 17.19 -3.44
CA GLU A 204 -6.06 17.47 -3.92
C GLU A 204 -5.00 17.27 -2.83
N LEU A 205 -3.75 17.13 -3.27
CA LEU A 205 -2.62 17.15 -2.37
C LEU A 205 -2.35 18.59 -1.93
N THR A 206 -2.24 18.77 -0.63
CA THR A 206 -1.96 20.06 0.01
C THR A 206 -0.71 19.93 0.88
N THR A 207 -0.11 21.06 1.25
CA THR A 207 1.05 21.11 2.16
C THR A 207 0.74 20.44 3.51
N LYS A 208 -0.50 20.56 3.99
CA LYS A 208 -0.95 19.99 5.27
C LYS A 208 -1.15 18.49 5.23
N ASN A 209 -1.65 17.94 4.12
CA ASN A 209 -1.96 16.51 4.00
C ASN A 209 -0.82 15.67 3.43
N SER A 210 0.23 16.29 2.88
CA SER A 210 1.37 15.58 2.27
C SER A 210 2.58 15.60 3.19
N SER A 211 3.32 14.50 3.20
CA SER A 211 4.61 14.38 3.89
C SER A 211 5.56 13.62 2.99
N VAL A 212 6.77 14.14 2.82
CA VAL A 212 7.79 13.55 1.95
C VAL A 212 9.04 13.30 2.81
N CYS A 213 9.72 12.20 2.55
CA CYS A 213 10.97 11.85 3.18
C CYS A 213 11.95 11.37 2.13
N LEU A 214 13.19 11.86 2.21
CA LEU A 214 14.27 11.56 1.31
C LEU A 214 15.45 11.04 2.11
N VAL A 215 16.07 9.96 1.64
CA VAL A 215 17.37 9.47 2.12
C VAL A 215 18.15 8.91 0.93
N GLY A 216 19.46 9.09 0.90
CA GLY A 216 20.27 8.62 -0.21
C GLY A 216 21.74 8.92 -0.04
N LYS A 217 22.50 8.75 -1.12
CA LYS A 217 23.93 9.05 -1.15
C LYS A 217 24.18 10.51 -0.77
N ASP A 218 25.03 10.74 0.23
CA ASP A 218 25.39 12.07 0.76
C ASP A 218 24.21 12.86 1.36
N HIS A 219 23.04 12.24 1.51
CA HIS A 219 21.84 12.83 2.09
C HIS A 219 21.38 12.01 3.30
N THR A 220 21.60 12.57 4.50
CA THR A 220 20.94 12.08 5.71
C THR A 220 19.42 12.19 5.56
N LEU A 221 18.69 11.45 6.37
CA LEU A 221 17.23 11.42 6.38
C LEU A 221 16.65 12.84 6.54
N GLN A 222 15.96 13.30 5.51
CA GLN A 222 15.26 14.59 5.50
C GLN A 222 13.77 14.34 5.39
N ILE A 223 12.99 14.97 6.27
CA ILE A 223 11.52 14.90 6.25
C ILE A 223 10.97 16.29 5.96
N PHE A 224 10.33 16.43 4.81
CA PHE A 224 9.64 17.65 4.39
C PHE A 224 8.18 17.58 4.84
N ASN A 225 7.76 18.57 5.62
CA ASN A 225 6.38 18.75 6.06
C ASN A 225 5.94 20.18 5.79
N ASP A 226 4.62 20.35 5.63
CA ASP A 226 3.96 21.66 5.54
C ASP A 226 4.58 22.50 4.41
N ASP A 227 5.12 23.68 4.70
CA ASP A 227 5.66 24.60 3.68
C ASP A 227 6.86 24.01 2.91
N ALA A 228 7.61 23.10 3.51
CA ALA A 228 8.75 22.45 2.85
C ALA A 228 8.32 21.51 1.70
N VAL A 229 7.04 21.12 1.65
CA VAL A 229 6.48 20.28 0.56
C VAL A 229 5.97 21.15 -0.60
N ALA A 230 5.76 22.46 -0.39
CA ALA A 230 5.18 23.35 -1.38
C ALA A 230 5.93 23.40 -2.73
N PRO A 231 7.29 23.43 -2.78
CA PRO A 231 8.02 23.43 -4.05
C PRO A 231 7.74 22.19 -4.89
N TYR A 232 7.64 21.03 -4.24
CA TYR A 232 7.39 19.75 -4.91
C TYR A 232 5.95 19.59 -5.38
N LEU A 233 4.98 20.21 -4.68
CA LEU A 233 3.59 20.24 -5.13
C LEU A 233 3.40 21.16 -6.34
N ALA A 234 4.10 22.29 -6.39
CA ALA A 234 4.05 23.20 -7.54
C ALA A 234 4.53 22.53 -8.85
N LEU A 235 5.51 21.62 -8.77
CA LEU A 235 5.97 20.80 -9.91
C LEU A 235 4.88 19.88 -10.49
N LEU A 236 3.83 19.60 -9.71
CA LEU A 236 2.74 18.70 -10.05
C LEU A 236 1.57 19.42 -10.74
N ASP A 237 1.33 20.69 -10.39
CA ASP A 237 0.26 21.50 -10.97
C ASP A 237 0.49 21.85 -12.44
N ASN A 238 1.76 21.92 -12.87
CA ASN A 238 2.12 22.10 -14.28
C ASN A 238 1.72 20.91 -15.18
N LEU A 239 1.27 19.78 -14.60
CA LEU A 239 0.79 18.58 -15.30
C LEU A 239 -0.74 18.46 -15.35
N LYS A 240 -1.50 19.51 -14.97
CA LYS A 240 -2.99 19.50 -14.91
C LYS A 240 -3.69 19.09 -16.22
N GLY A 241 -3.00 19.04 -17.37
CA GLY A 241 -3.57 18.62 -18.65
C GLY A 241 -3.85 17.10 -18.81
N GLY A 242 -3.36 16.22 -17.94
CA GLY A 242 -3.41 14.77 -18.18
C GLY A 242 -4.72 14.04 -17.81
N ARG A 243 -5.56 14.63 -16.95
CA ARG A 243 -6.72 13.93 -16.37
C ARG A 243 -8.08 14.41 -16.91
N ALA A 244 -8.17 15.66 -17.37
CA ALA A 244 -9.37 16.19 -18.04
C ALA A 244 -9.61 15.52 -19.41
N GLY A 245 -8.56 15.31 -20.21
CA GLY A 245 -8.68 14.71 -21.55
C GLY A 245 -9.09 13.24 -21.59
N LYS A 246 -9.05 12.51 -20.46
CA LYS A 246 -9.55 11.11 -20.39
C LYS A 246 -11.04 11.01 -20.08
N ALA A 247 -11.65 12.07 -19.54
CA ALA A 247 -13.09 12.12 -19.31
C ALA A 247 -13.85 12.53 -20.58
N GLU A 248 -13.30 13.47 -21.36
CA GLU A 248 -13.93 13.92 -22.62
C GLU A 248 -13.94 12.81 -23.68
N ALA A 249 -12.85 12.05 -23.84
CA ALA A 249 -12.77 10.96 -24.82
C ALA A 249 -13.72 9.78 -24.57
N LYS A 250 -14.29 9.65 -23.35
CA LYS A 250 -15.30 8.62 -23.04
C LYS A 250 -16.73 9.10 -23.26
N THR A 251 -16.96 10.40 -23.39
CA THR A 251 -18.30 10.97 -23.46
C THR A 251 -18.78 11.16 -24.91
N GLU A 252 -17.87 11.12 -25.89
CA GLU A 252 -18.20 11.30 -27.32
C GLU A 252 -18.51 9.97 -28.07
N GLY A 253 -18.45 8.81 -27.41
CA GLY A 253 -18.55 7.50 -28.06
C GLY A 253 -19.88 6.75 -27.96
N GLU A 254 -20.81 7.17 -27.11
CA GLU A 254 -22.07 6.44 -26.87
C GLU A 254 -23.25 7.41 -26.86
N GLY A 255 -23.79 7.68 -28.05
CA GLY A 255 -24.96 8.55 -28.24
C GLY A 255 -25.60 8.30 -29.60
N GLY A 256 -26.36 7.20 -29.71
CA GLY A 256 -27.10 6.84 -30.92
C GLY A 256 -28.18 5.82 -30.60
N GLU A 257 -29.20 6.25 -29.86
CA GLU A 257 -30.46 5.53 -29.67
C GLU A 257 -31.31 5.59 -30.96
N ALA A 258 -31.92 4.48 -31.33
CA ALA A 258 -33.18 4.47 -32.08
C ALA A 258 -33.99 3.22 -31.74
N SER A 259 -34.99 3.41 -30.88
CA SER A 259 -36.12 2.52 -30.63
C SER A 259 -37.13 2.56 -31.78
N MET A 260 -37.63 1.41 -32.23
CA MET A 260 -38.95 1.29 -32.87
C MET A 260 -39.60 -0.05 -32.50
N GLU A 261 -40.83 0.04 -32.00
CA GLU A 261 -41.76 -1.05 -31.70
C GLU A 261 -42.37 -1.69 -32.96
N ASP A 262 -42.78 -2.95 -32.78
CA ASP A 262 -43.88 -3.71 -33.39
C ASP A 262 -44.05 -3.83 -34.90
N THR A 263 -43.96 -5.08 -35.38
CA THR A 263 -44.97 -5.62 -36.30
C THR A 263 -45.10 -7.15 -36.19
N ALA A 264 -46.35 -7.60 -36.16
CA ALA A 264 -46.81 -8.97 -36.02
C ALA A 264 -46.45 -9.91 -37.19
N GLY A 265 -46.41 -11.21 -36.91
CA GLY A 265 -46.40 -12.28 -37.91
C GLY A 265 -46.57 -13.65 -37.27
N GLU A 266 -47.79 -14.19 -37.33
CA GLU A 266 -48.19 -15.54 -36.94
C GLU A 266 -47.47 -16.64 -37.74
N THR A 267 -47.29 -17.80 -37.10
CA THR A 267 -47.39 -19.21 -37.60
C THR A 267 -46.49 -20.08 -36.72
N GLY A 268 -46.86 -21.24 -36.19
CA GLY A 268 -48.09 -22.01 -36.17
C GLY A 268 -47.88 -23.18 -35.19
N GLU A 269 -48.98 -23.72 -34.70
CA GLU A 269 -49.09 -24.83 -33.74
C GLU A 269 -48.43 -26.13 -34.22
N THR A 270 -47.90 -26.90 -33.26
CA THR A 270 -48.09 -28.36 -33.02
C THR A 270 -47.34 -28.65 -31.71
N GLY A 271 -47.77 -29.43 -30.73
CA GLY A 271 -48.81 -30.43 -30.62
C GLY A 271 -48.28 -31.45 -29.58
N GLU A 272 -48.99 -31.52 -28.46
CA GLU A 272 -48.97 -32.45 -27.31
C GLU A 272 -48.04 -33.69 -27.23
N ALA A 273 -47.48 -33.82 -26.01
CA ALA A 273 -47.55 -34.95 -25.05
C ALA A 273 -47.57 -36.42 -25.51
N GLY A 274 -46.79 -37.24 -24.79
CA GLY A 274 -47.01 -38.69 -24.75
C GLY A 274 -45.92 -39.46 -24.00
N GLU A 275 -46.30 -40.05 -22.87
CA GLU A 275 -45.57 -40.99 -22.01
C GLU A 275 -44.98 -42.22 -22.73
N GLY A 276 -43.99 -42.87 -22.09
CA GLY A 276 -43.66 -44.26 -22.38
C GLY A 276 -42.39 -44.77 -21.70
N ASP A 277 -42.57 -45.56 -20.64
CA ASP A 277 -41.64 -46.48 -19.97
C ASP A 277 -40.61 -47.19 -20.89
N ASP A 278 -39.42 -47.53 -20.38
CA ASP A 278 -39.16 -48.86 -19.79
C ASP A 278 -37.66 -49.10 -19.46
N LYS A 279 -37.46 -49.62 -18.24
CA LYS A 279 -36.43 -50.52 -17.67
C LYS A 279 -35.05 -50.73 -18.32
N THR A 280 -34.05 -50.81 -17.43
CA THR A 280 -33.12 -51.94 -17.09
C THR A 280 -31.70 -51.42 -16.83
N MET A 281 -31.22 -51.46 -15.58
CA MET A 281 -30.34 -52.51 -15.02
C MET A 281 -29.15 -52.86 -15.93
N ASP A 282 -27.93 -52.46 -15.55
CA ASP A 282 -26.98 -53.43 -15.00
C ASP A 282 -25.72 -52.79 -14.40
N THR A 283 -25.30 -53.42 -13.31
CA THR A 283 -24.07 -53.24 -12.55
C THR A 283 -22.84 -53.80 -13.27
N ALA A 284 -21.70 -53.14 -13.09
CA ALA A 284 -20.40 -53.75 -12.82
C ALA A 284 -19.50 -52.74 -12.08
#